data_AF-A0A9E2UW10-F1
#
_entry.id   AF-A0A9E2UW10-F1
#
_cell.length_a   1.000
_cell.length_b   1.000
_cell.length_c   1.000
_cell.angle_alpha   90.00
_cell.angle_beta   90.00
_cell.angle_gamma   90.00
#
_symmetry.space_group_name_H-M   'P 1'
#
loop_
_entity.id
_entity.type
_entity.pdbx_description
1 polymer ?
#
loop_
_entity_poly.entity_id
_entity_poly.type
_entity_poly.pdbx_seq_one_letter_code
_entity_poly.pdbx_strand_id
1 'polypeptide(L)'
;EHIVRQNLPPISQEFDFFLQQTRIGVNFEDALVNLEKRVASEDLTLMIRSIEIARQTGGNLTEVFDKIAGVIRERIRIQGRIRTLTSQGRMQGIVVGLMPIALIFALFLLDPVMMTTFFTSSAGILTGCLALFLELIGALLIRKIMRIDI
;
A
#
# COMPACT_ATOMS: atom_id res chain seq x y z
N GLU A 1 6.31 -28.02 -9.74
CA GLU A 1 5.39 -28.95 -9.03
C GLU A 1 5.06 -28.53 -7.59
N HIS A 2 6.04 -28.18 -6.75
CA HIS A 2 5.80 -27.78 -5.35
C HIS A 2 4.81 -26.59 -5.22
N ILE A 3 4.97 -25.56 -6.07
CA ILE A 3 4.09 -24.38 -6.13
C ILE A 3 2.62 -24.76 -6.39
N VAL A 4 2.37 -25.74 -7.27
CA VAL A 4 1.00 -26.18 -7.63
C VAL A 4 0.34 -26.93 -6.48
N ARG A 5 1.10 -27.75 -5.74
CA ARG A 5 0.56 -28.56 -4.64
C ARG A 5 0.31 -27.77 -3.36
N GLN A 6 1.08 -26.71 -3.12
CA GLN A 6 1.01 -25.94 -1.86
C GLN A 6 0.20 -24.65 -1.95
N ASN A 7 -0.16 -24.18 -3.15
CA ASN A 7 -0.95 -22.96 -3.31
C ASN A 7 -2.37 -23.27 -3.77
N LEU A 8 -3.27 -22.33 -3.47
CA LEU A 8 -4.66 -22.36 -3.92
C LEU A 8 -4.79 -21.69 -5.30
N PRO A 9 -5.88 -21.97 -6.04
CA PRO A 9 -6.25 -21.19 -7.22
C PRO A 9 -6.34 -19.69 -6.88
N PRO A 10 -5.93 -18.77 -7.77
CA PRO A 10 -5.59 -19.00 -9.18
C PRO A 10 -4.12 -19.40 -9.42
N ILE A 11 -3.21 -19.21 -8.45
CA ILE A 11 -1.76 -19.42 -8.65
C ILE A 11 -1.44 -20.88 -9.01
N SER A 12 -2.07 -21.84 -8.34
CA SER A 12 -1.83 -23.26 -8.65
C SER A 12 -2.29 -23.64 -10.06
N GLN A 13 -3.38 -23.05 -10.55
CA GLN A 13 -3.90 -23.33 -11.90
C GLN A 13 -2.98 -22.75 -12.98
N GLU A 14 -2.50 -21.52 -12.81
CA GLU A 14 -1.62 -20.87 -13.78
C GLU A 14 -0.25 -21.56 -13.85
N PHE A 15 0.32 -21.95 -12.69
CA PHE A 15 1.55 -22.74 -12.68
C PHE A 15 1.36 -24.19 -13.17
N ASP A 16 0.18 -24.79 -12.99
CA ASP A 16 -0.10 -26.11 -13.56
C ASP A 16 -0.20 -26.03 -15.09
N PHE A 17 -0.84 -24.99 -15.62
CA PHE A 17 -0.90 -24.74 -17.05
C PHE A 17 0.50 -24.50 -17.66
N PHE A 18 1.35 -23.74 -16.97
CA PHE A 18 2.77 -23.58 -17.34
C PHE A 18 3.53 -24.92 -17.35
N LEU A 19 3.34 -25.76 -16.33
CA LEU A 19 3.95 -27.09 -16.27
C LEU A 19 3.43 -28.02 -17.37
N GLN A 20 2.16 -27.92 -17.73
CA GLN A 20 1.60 -28.67 -18.85
C GLN A 20 2.21 -28.24 -20.18
N GLN A 21 2.34 -26.93 -20.45
CA GLN A 21 2.98 -26.41 -21.66
C GLN A 21 4.42 -26.90 -21.82
N THR A 22 5.21 -26.86 -20.74
CA THR A 22 6.60 -27.34 -20.77
C THR A 22 6.67 -28.85 -20.97
N ARG A 23 5.73 -29.64 -20.42
CA ARG A 23 5.66 -31.10 -20.63
C ARG A 23 5.29 -31.51 -22.06
N ILE A 24 4.47 -30.73 -22.76
CA ILE A 24 4.08 -30.99 -24.15
C ILE A 24 5.08 -30.41 -25.17
N GLY A 25 6.21 -29.87 -24.72
CA GLY A 25 7.31 -29.43 -25.57
C GLY A 25 7.24 -27.98 -26.06
N VAL A 26 6.40 -27.13 -25.46
CA VAL A 26 6.44 -25.69 -25.71
C VAL A 26 7.77 -25.16 -25.20
N ASN A 27 8.40 -24.27 -25.98
CA ASN A 27 9.65 -23.63 -25.58
C ASN A 27 9.46 -22.91 -24.23
N PHE A 28 10.45 -23.01 -23.35
CA PHE A 28 10.37 -22.49 -21.99
C PHE A 28 10.17 -20.97 -21.95
N GLU A 29 10.79 -20.23 -22.88
CA GLU A 29 10.58 -18.79 -23.02
C GLU A 29 9.11 -18.47 -23.36
N ASP A 30 8.56 -19.16 -24.36
CA ASP A 30 7.17 -18.97 -24.79
C ASP A 30 6.18 -19.33 -23.68
N ALA A 31 6.47 -20.39 -22.92
CA ALA A 31 5.67 -20.79 -21.77
C ALA A 31 5.68 -19.74 -20.64
N LEU A 32 6.84 -19.10 -20.38
CA LEU A 32 6.93 -18.00 -19.41
C LEU A 32 6.16 -16.76 -19.91
N VAL A 33 6.29 -16.39 -21.18
CA VAL A 33 5.53 -15.27 -21.76
C VAL A 33 4.02 -15.51 -21.70
N ASN A 34 3.57 -16.75 -21.90
CA ASN A 34 2.17 -17.12 -21.74
C ASN A 34 1.72 -17.00 -20.27
N LEU A 35 2.55 -17.38 -19.31
CA LEU A 35 2.29 -17.20 -17.88
C LEU A 35 2.23 -15.71 -17.51
N GLU A 36 3.14 -14.90 -18.04
CA GLU A 36 3.17 -13.44 -17.86
C GLU A 36 1.87 -12.79 -18.30
N LYS A 37 1.41 -13.11 -19.52
CA LYS A 37 0.17 -12.56 -20.10
C LYS A 37 -1.08 -12.90 -19.30
N ARG A 38 -1.09 -14.06 -18.63
CA ARG A 38 -2.25 -14.54 -17.87
C ARG A 38 -2.29 -14.01 -16.44
N VAL A 39 -1.14 -13.90 -15.78
CA VAL A 39 -1.04 -13.42 -14.39
C VAL A 39 -0.94 -11.89 -14.33
N ALA A 40 -0.31 -11.25 -15.32
CA ALA A 40 -0.18 -9.80 -15.46
C ALA A 40 0.28 -9.07 -14.17
N SER A 41 1.27 -9.65 -13.47
CA SER A 41 1.87 -9.05 -12.27
C SER A 41 3.24 -8.46 -12.59
N GLU A 42 3.49 -7.23 -12.15
CA GLU A 42 4.78 -6.54 -12.35
C GLU A 42 5.96 -7.34 -11.79
N ASP A 43 5.80 -7.95 -10.61
CA ASP A 43 6.85 -8.74 -9.97
C ASP A 43 7.16 -10.02 -10.78
N LEU A 44 6.14 -10.62 -11.41
CA LEU A 44 6.32 -11.78 -12.29
C LEU A 44 6.99 -11.38 -13.60
N THR A 45 6.59 -10.26 -14.20
CA THR A 45 7.25 -9.69 -15.38
C THR A 45 8.73 -9.43 -15.10
N LEU A 46 9.07 -8.82 -13.96
CA LEU A 46 10.45 -8.58 -13.55
C LEU A 46 11.25 -9.88 -13.43
N MET A 47 10.63 -10.92 -12.84
CA MET A 47 11.20 -12.24 -12.70
C MET A 47 11.51 -12.87 -14.06
N ILE A 48 10.52 -12.91 -14.96
CA ILE A 48 10.63 -13.52 -16.29
C ILE A 48 11.72 -12.83 -17.12
N ARG A 49 11.74 -11.50 -17.14
CA ARG A 49 12.74 -10.72 -17.87
C ARG A 49 14.16 -11.00 -17.39
N SER A 50 14.33 -11.13 -16.08
CA SER A 50 15.64 -11.43 -15.50
C SER A 50 16.10 -12.86 -15.82
N ILE A 51 15.18 -13.83 -15.87
CA ILE A 51 15.46 -15.21 -16.30
C ILE A 51 15.88 -15.25 -17.76
N GLU A 52 15.20 -14.50 -18.63
CA GLU A 52 15.51 -14.36 -20.05
C GLU A 52 16.94 -13.83 -20.25
N ILE A 53 17.29 -12.73 -19.57
CA ILE A 53 18.63 -12.14 -19.61
C ILE A 53 19.70 -13.11 -19.08
N ALA A 54 19.43 -13.78 -17.96
CA ALA A 54 20.36 -14.72 -17.34
C ALA A 54 20.65 -15.94 -18.24
N ARG A 55 19.64 -16.43 -18.97
CA ARG A 55 19.84 -17.52 -19.95
C ARG A 55 20.65 -17.09 -21.16
N GLN A 56 20.43 -15.88 -21.68
CA GLN A 56 21.19 -15.35 -22.82
C GLN A 56 22.68 -15.15 -22.50
N THR A 57 23.01 -14.82 -21.25
CA THR A 57 24.38 -14.58 -20.80
C THR A 57 25.08 -15.81 -20.24
N GLY A 58 24.40 -16.97 -20.17
CA GLY A 58 24.95 -18.21 -19.60
C GLY A 58 25.19 -18.15 -18.09
N GLY A 59 24.54 -17.21 -17.40
CA GLY A 59 24.70 -16.99 -15.97
C GLY A 59 23.99 -18.05 -15.12
N ASN A 60 24.38 -18.17 -13.85
CA ASN A 60 23.74 -19.10 -12.91
C ASN A 60 22.31 -18.61 -12.60
N LEU A 61 21.32 -19.26 -13.22
CA LEU A 61 19.91 -18.96 -13.00
C LEU A 61 19.53 -19.03 -11.52
N THR A 62 20.09 -19.98 -10.78
CA THR A 62 19.85 -20.11 -9.34
C THR A 62 20.18 -18.83 -8.60
N GLU A 63 21.31 -18.19 -8.92
CA GLU A 63 21.74 -16.93 -8.31
C GLU A 63 20.81 -15.76 -8.67
N VAL A 64 20.34 -15.72 -9.93
CA VAL A 64 19.44 -14.66 -10.41
C VAL A 64 18.05 -14.81 -9.77
N PHE A 65 17.52 -16.03 -9.69
CA PHE A 65 16.28 -16.33 -8.98
C PHE A 65 16.37 -15.94 -7.50
N ASP A 66 17.47 -16.29 -6.81
CA ASP A 66 17.66 -15.94 -5.40
C ASP A 66 17.72 -14.43 -5.18
N LYS A 67 18.37 -13.68 -6.07
CA LYS A 67 18.40 -12.21 -6.02
C LYS A 67 17.00 -11.62 -6.18
N ILE A 68 16.22 -12.07 -7.16
CA ILE A 68 14.86 -11.55 -7.41
C ILE A 68 13.92 -11.92 -6.26
N ALA A 69 13.98 -13.15 -5.77
CA ALA A 69 13.23 -13.55 -4.59
C ALA A 69 13.61 -12.71 -3.35
N GLY A 70 14.88 -12.29 -3.25
CA GLY A 70 15.33 -11.28 -2.28
C GLY A 70 14.65 -9.92 -2.49
N VAL A 71 14.67 -9.39 -3.71
CA VAL A 71 14.06 -8.09 -4.07
C VAL A 71 12.55 -8.09 -3.81
N ILE A 72 11.82 -9.14 -4.20
CA ILE A 72 10.38 -9.27 -3.97
C ILE A 72 10.07 -9.27 -2.47
N ARG A 73 10.80 -10.08 -1.69
CA ARG A 73 10.63 -10.11 -0.23
C ARG A 73 10.89 -8.75 0.41
N GLU A 74 11.91 -8.04 -0.05
CA GLU A 74 12.23 -6.70 0.45
C GLU A 74 11.15 -5.68 0.05
N ARG A 75 10.63 -5.73 -1.18
CA ARG A 75 9.48 -4.91 -1.63
C ARG A 75 8.26 -5.15 -0.75
N ILE A 76 7.90 -6.40 -0.47
CA ILE A 76 6.80 -6.75 0.44
C ILE A 76 7.05 -6.19 1.86
N ARG A 77 8.28 -6.34 2.38
CA ARG A 77 8.65 -5.81 3.70
C ARG A 77 8.49 -4.30 3.78
N ILE A 78 8.95 -3.57 2.74
CA ILE A 78 8.84 -2.11 2.65
C ILE A 78 7.37 -1.69 2.55
N GLN A 79 6.58 -2.34 1.69
CA GLN A 79 5.14 -2.06 1.57
C GLN A 79 4.40 -2.30 2.89
N GLY A 80 4.72 -3.39 3.60
CA GLY A 80 4.20 -3.66 4.93
C GLY A 80 4.55 -2.55 5.93
N ARG A 81 5.82 -2.10 5.94
CA ARG A 81 6.27 -1.00 6.79
C ARG A 81 5.57 0.32 6.47
N ILE A 82 5.41 0.65 5.18
CA ILE A 82 4.67 1.83 4.72
C ILE A 82 3.22 1.76 5.19
N ARG A 83 2.54 0.62 5.04
CA ARG A 83 1.15 0.43 5.49
C ARG A 83 1.03 0.64 7.00
N THR A 84 1.95 0.11 7.80
CA THR A 84 1.92 0.29 9.26
C THR A 84 2.15 1.75 9.65
N LEU A 85 3.18 2.39 9.09
CA LEU A 85 3.49 3.79 9.41
C LEU A 85 2.38 4.75 8.95
N THR A 86 1.81 4.54 7.77
CA THR A 86 0.68 5.34 7.29
C THR A 86 -0.56 5.13 8.14
N SER A 87 -0.82 3.91 8.62
CA SER A 87 -1.93 3.63 9.55
C SER A 87 -1.75 4.35 10.89
N GLN A 88 -0.52 4.39 11.42
CA GLN A 88 -0.20 5.16 12.61
C GLN A 88 -0.41 6.68 12.40
N GLY A 89 0.05 7.22 11.26
CA GLY A 89 -0.16 8.62 10.89
C GLY A 89 -1.64 8.98 10.75
N ARG A 90 -2.45 8.08 10.16
CA ARG A 90 -3.91 8.24 10.08
C ARG A 90 -4.54 8.34 11.46
N MET A 91 -4.16 7.44 12.37
CA MET A 91 -4.67 7.45 13.75
C MET A 91 -4.35 8.78 14.45
N GLN A 92 -3.09 9.25 14.34
CA GLN A 92 -2.69 10.53 14.92
C GLN A 92 -3.46 11.70 14.32
N GLY A 93 -3.65 11.71 12.99
CA GLY A 93 -4.46 12.72 12.32
C GLY A 93 -5.92 12.73 12.77
N ILE A 94 -6.53 11.55 12.98
CA ILE A 94 -7.90 11.44 13.53
C ILE A 94 -7.95 11.95 14.97
N VAL A 95 -6.99 11.58 15.81
CA VAL A 95 -6.93 12.04 17.21
C VAL A 95 -6.82 13.56 17.28
N VAL A 96 -5.90 14.16 16.50
CA VAL A 96 -5.74 15.61 16.44
C VAL A 96 -7.00 16.28 15.89
N GLY A 97 -7.60 15.74 14.84
CA GLY A 97 -8.84 16.29 14.26
C GLY A 97 -10.06 16.22 15.16
N LEU A 98 -10.07 15.31 16.14
CA LEU A 98 -11.12 15.23 17.16
C LEU A 98 -10.87 16.16 18.36
N MET A 99 -9.64 16.65 18.56
CA MET A 99 -9.31 17.51 19.72
C MET A 99 -10.16 18.77 19.81
N PRO A 100 -10.39 19.55 18.73
CA PRO A 100 -11.22 20.76 18.82
C PRO A 100 -12.65 20.45 19.29
N ILE A 101 -13.24 19.37 18.78
CA ILE A 101 -14.59 18.93 19.14
C ILE A 101 -14.63 18.47 20.61
N ALA A 102 -13.64 17.69 21.03
CA ALA A 102 -13.52 17.23 22.41
C ALA A 102 -13.35 18.40 23.40
N LEU A 103 -12.55 19.41 23.04
CA LEU A 103 -12.34 20.61 23.84
C LEU A 103 -13.63 21.45 23.95
N ILE A 104 -14.34 21.68 22.84
CA ILE A 104 -15.63 22.40 22.86
C ILE A 104 -16.61 21.67 23.79
N PHE A 105 -16.72 20.35 23.67
CA PHE A 105 -17.61 19.55 24.50
C PHE A 105 -17.23 19.61 25.99
N ALA A 106 -15.95 19.45 26.31
CA ALA A 106 -15.44 19.54 27.67
C ALA A 106 -15.67 20.93 28.28
N LEU A 107 -15.38 21.99 27.54
CA LEU A 107 -15.59 23.37 28.00
C LEU A 107 -17.08 23.70 28.17
N PHE A 108 -17.95 23.13 27.36
CA PHE A 108 -19.40 23.29 27.52
C PHE A 108 -19.92 22.66 28.82
N LEU A 109 -19.32 21.55 29.26
CA LEU A 109 -19.64 20.91 30.55
C LEU A 109 -19.06 21.66 31.75
N LEU A 110 -17.89 22.29 31.60
CA LEU A 110 -17.21 23.01 32.67
C LEU A 110 -17.77 24.42 32.88
N ASP A 111 -17.98 25.18 31.80
CA ASP A 111 -18.51 26.55 31.84
C ASP A 111 -19.39 26.83 30.60
N PRO A 112 -20.69 26.51 30.68
CA PRO A 112 -21.62 26.74 29.58
C PRO A 112 -21.86 28.25 29.32
N VAL A 113 -21.69 29.11 30.32
CA VAL A 113 -21.89 30.56 30.15
C VAL A 113 -20.75 31.18 29.34
N MET A 114 -19.51 30.74 29.58
CA MET A 114 -18.37 31.13 28.76
C MET A 114 -18.51 30.65 27.31
N MET A 115 -18.90 29.38 27.09
CA MET A 115 -19.07 28.84 25.74
C MET A 115 -20.19 29.51 24.95
N THR A 116 -21.34 29.77 25.57
CA THR A 116 -22.42 30.52 24.91
C THR A 116 -21.97 31.92 24.51
N THR A 117 -21.23 32.62 25.39
CA THR A 117 -20.64 33.93 25.08
C THR A 117 -19.63 33.86 23.92
N PHE A 118 -18.83 32.79 23.86
CA PHE A 118 -17.91 32.54 22.75
C PHE A 118 -18.64 32.41 21.41
N PHE A 119 -19.75 31.68 21.36
CA PHE A 119 -20.53 31.52 20.13
C PHE A 119 -21.36 32.75 19.74
N THR A 120 -21.68 33.64 20.67
CA THR A 120 -22.43 34.87 20.40
C THR A 120 -21.55 36.09 20.10
N SER A 121 -20.30 36.09 20.56
CA SER A 121 -19.37 37.19 20.34
C SER A 121 -18.74 37.13 18.95
N SER A 122 -18.66 38.28 18.27
CA SER A 122 -18.05 38.42 16.94
C SER A 122 -16.61 37.90 16.89
N ALA A 123 -15.86 38.09 17.97
CA ALA A 123 -14.48 37.61 18.08
C ALA A 123 -14.39 36.09 18.22
N GLY A 124 -15.32 35.46 18.96
CA GLY A 124 -15.37 34.01 19.13
C GLY A 124 -15.75 33.28 17.86
N ILE A 125 -16.73 33.81 17.11
CA ILE A 125 -17.08 33.29 15.78
C ILE A 125 -15.89 33.39 14.81
N LEU A 126 -15.21 34.55 14.76
CA LEU A 126 -14.07 34.76 13.85
C LEU A 126 -12.93 33.78 14.15
N THR A 127 -12.56 33.64 15.42
CA THR A 127 -11.49 32.72 15.86
C THR A 127 -11.86 31.26 15.64
N GLY A 128 -13.12 30.87 15.89
CA GLY A 128 -13.64 29.55 15.59
C GLY A 128 -13.59 29.22 14.09
N CYS A 129 -14.01 30.16 13.23
CA CYS A 129 -13.91 30.01 11.78
C CYS A 129 -12.45 29.85 11.32
N LEU A 130 -11.53 30.64 11.86
CA LEU A 130 -10.10 30.53 11.55
C LEU A 130 -9.53 29.17 11.99
N ALA A 131 -9.90 28.70 13.18
CA ALA A 131 -9.49 27.39 13.69
C ALA A 131 -10.00 26.25 12.80
N LEU A 132 -11.28 26.26 12.43
CA LEU A 132 -11.86 25.27 11.52
C LEU A 132 -11.20 25.30 10.13
N PHE A 133 -10.86 26.48 9.63
CA PHE A 133 -10.16 26.62 8.36
C PHE A 133 -8.75 26.01 8.41
N LEU A 134 -7.99 26.29 9.47
CA LEU A 134 -6.67 25.69 9.69
C LEU A 134 -6.75 24.17 9.86
N GLU A 135 -7.76 23.69 10.58
CA GLU A 135 -8.02 22.26 10.75
C GLU A 135 -8.28 21.56 9.41
N LEU A 136 -9.12 22.16 8.56
CA LEU A 136 -9.38 21.66 7.20
C LEU A 136 -8.12 21.62 6.34
N ILE A 137 -7.28 22.65 6.39
CA ILE A 137 -6.00 22.66 5.69
C ILE A 137 -5.10 21.53 6.21
N GLY A 138 -5.00 21.37 7.52
CA GLY A 138 -4.24 20.29 8.15
C GLY A 138 -4.71 18.92 7.68
N ALA A 139 -6.02 18.67 7.69
CA ALA A 139 -6.63 17.44 7.22
C ALA A 139 -6.32 17.16 5.73
N LEU A 140 -6.38 18.18 4.88
CA LEU A 140 -6.02 18.06 3.46
C LEU A 140 -4.54 17.75 3.25
N LEU A 141 -3.64 18.38 4.01
CA LEU A 141 -2.20 18.10 3.96
C LEU A 141 -1.90 16.67 4.40
N ILE A 142 -2.50 16.21 5.49
CA ILE A 142 -2.37 14.82 5.97
C ILE A 142 -2.86 13.86 4.87
N ARG A 143 -4.02 14.12 4.26
CA ARG A 143 -4.55 13.30 3.18
C ARG A 143 -3.60 13.24 1.97
N LYS A 144 -2.95 14.35 1.62
CA LYS A 144 -1.98 14.43 0.53
C LYS A 144 -0.70 13.64 0.83
N ILE A 145 -0.15 13.78 2.04
CA ILE A 145 1.07 13.08 2.47
C ILE A 145 0.85 11.56 2.51
N MET A 146 -0.34 11.12 2.91
CA MET A 146 -0.67 9.69 3.05
C MET A 146 -1.08 9.01 1.76
N ARG A 147 -1.26 9.75 0.66
CA ARG A 147 -1.44 9.17 -0.67
C ARG A 147 -0.05 8.84 -1.21
N ILE A 148 0.49 7.72 -0.76
CA ILE A 148 1.68 7.12 -1.33
C ILE A 148 1.20 6.26 -2.50
N ASP A 149 1.43 6.73 -3.73
CA ASP A 149 1.32 5.89 -4.92
C ASP A 149 2.56 4.97 -4.93
N ILE A 150 2.33 3.66 -4.96
CA ILE A 150 3.36 2.61 -5.05
C ILE A 150 3.45 2.18 -6.50
#